data_AF-A0A973T101-F1
#
_entry.id   AF-A0A973T101-F1
#
_cell.length_a   1.000
_cell.length_b   1.000
_cell.length_c   1.000
_cell.angle_alpha   90.00
_cell.angle_beta   90.00
_cell.angle_gamma   90.00
#
_symmetry.space_group_name_H-M   'P 1'
#
loop_
_entity.id
_entity.type
_entity.pdbx_description
1 polymer ?
#
loop_
_entity_poly.entity_id
_entity_poly.type
_entity_poly.pdbx_seq_one_letter_code
_entity_poly.pdbx_strand_id
1 'polypeptide(L)' 'MYGGSLDQANAALRAYVQEHGDRPWTAEELAELARLRARWTAAARGARVEIRPVSGPVSGAAVIAAA' A
#
# COMPACT_ATOMS: atom_id res chain seq x y z
N MET A 1 9.34 19.24 11.59
CA MET A 1 8.68 18.71 10.37
C MET A 1 9.03 17.23 10.19
N TYR A 2 8.39 16.33 10.93
CA TYR A 2 8.68 14.88 10.83
C TYR A 2 7.76 14.13 9.83
N GLY A 3 6.76 14.81 9.24
CA GLY A 3 5.78 14.18 8.33
C GLY A 3 6.14 14.16 6.84
N GLY A 4 7.07 15.01 6.38
CA GLY A 4 7.27 15.26 4.94
C GLY A 4 7.68 14.03 4.12
N SER A 5 8.54 13.17 4.66
CA SER A 5 9.02 11.98 3.94
C SER A 5 7.99 10.83 3.92
N LEU A 6 7.16 10.73 4.97
CA LEU A 6 6.12 9.71 5.07
C LEU A 6 4.92 10.07 4.18
N ASP A 7 4.45 11.31 4.25
CA ASP A 7 3.35 11.80 3.40
C ASP A 7 3.72 11.74 1.92
N GLN A 8 4.96 12.11 1.56
CA GLN A 8 5.43 12.01 0.19
C GLN A 8 5.46 10.54 -0.30
N ALA A 9 5.96 9.62 0.52
CA ALA A 9 5.99 8.20 0.16
C ALA A 9 4.57 7.62 0.01
N ASN A 10 3.64 8.04 0.87
CA ASN A 10 2.24 7.63 0.81
C ASN A 10 1.51 8.22 -0.42
N ALA A 11 1.78 9.48 -0.75
CA ALA A 11 1.22 10.14 -1.93
C ALA A 11 1.67 9.44 -3.23
N ALA A 12 2.96 9.08 -3.32
CA ALA A 12 3.48 8.33 -4.47
C ALA A 12 2.81 6.95 -4.62
N LEU A 13 2.62 6.23 -3.50
CA LEU A 13 1.93 4.94 -3.51
C LEU A 13 0.46 5.08 -3.94
N ARG A 14 -0.26 6.08 -3.45
CA ARG A 14 -1.66 6.34 -3.83
C ARG A 14 -1.80 6.73 -5.29
N ALA A 15 -0.94 7.62 -5.80
CA ALA A 15 -0.95 8.02 -7.19
C ALA A 15 -0.75 6.81 -8.11
N TYR A 16 0.22 5.95 -7.79
CA TYR A 16 0.50 4.74 -8.56
C TYR A 16 -0.69 3.77 -8.59
N VAL A 17 -1.33 3.53 -7.44
CA VAL A 17 -2.53 2.68 -7.38
C VAL A 17 -3.72 3.32 -8.13
N GLN A 18 -3.88 4.65 -8.08
CA GLN A 18 -4.96 5.32 -8.80
C GLN A 18 -4.77 5.27 -10.32
N GLU A 19 -3.53 5.38 -10.80
CA GLU A 19 -3.22 5.35 -12.23
C GLU A 19 -3.35 3.94 -12.83
N HIS A 20 -3.02 2.90 -12.07
CA HIS A 20 -2.95 1.52 -12.56
C HIS A 20 -4.04 0.59 -12.00
N GLY A 21 -4.82 1.03 -11.01
CA GLY A 21 -5.72 0.20 -10.20
C GLY A 21 -6.97 -0.31 -10.93
N ASP A 22 -7.38 0.35 -12.02
CA ASP A 22 -8.59 0.00 -12.77
C ASP A 22 -8.36 -1.11 -13.81
N ARG A 23 -7.15 -1.67 -13.89
CA ARG A 23 -6.80 -2.77 -14.81
C ARG A 23 -6.00 -3.86 -14.10
N PRO A 24 -5.90 -5.07 -14.68
CA PRO A 24 -5.00 -6.11 -14.20
C PRO A 24 -3.55 -5.61 -14.19
N TRP A 25 -2.80 -5.99 -13.15
CA TRP A 25 -1.42 -5.55 -12.99
C TRP A 25 -0.45 -6.52 -13.63
N THR A 26 0.59 -5.96 -14.25
CA THR A 26 1.73 -6.73 -14.74
C THR A 26 2.69 -7.09 -13.60
N ALA A 27 3.59 -8.04 -13.86
CA ALA A 27 4.65 -8.39 -12.91
C ALA A 27 5.57 -7.19 -12.60
N GLU A 28 5.82 -6.33 -13.59
CA GLU A 28 6.63 -5.11 -13.41
C GLU A 28 5.92 -4.09 -12.53
N GLU A 29 4.60 -3.92 -12.72
CA GLU A 29 3.80 -3.00 -11.91
C GLU A 29 3.68 -3.47 -10.46
N LEU A 30 3.56 -4.78 -10.24
CA LEU A 30 3.63 -5.39 -8.92
C LEU A 30 4.99 -5.16 -8.25
N ALA A 31 6.08 -5.25 -9.00
CA ALA A 31 7.42 -5.00 -8.48
C ALA A 31 7.61 -3.53 -8.09
N GLU A 32 7.11 -2.59 -8.89
CA GLU A 32 7.18 -1.16 -8.57
C GLU A 32 6.28 -0.82 -7.36
N LEU A 33 5.09 -1.42 -7.25
CA LEU A 33 4.28 -1.26 -6.04
C LEU A 33 5.01 -1.79 -4.80
N ALA A 34 5.65 -2.97 -4.89
CA ALA A 34 6.41 -3.53 -3.78
C ALA A 34 7.54 -2.58 -3.35
N ARG A 35 8.22 -1.93 -4.30
CA ARG A 35 9.24 -0.91 -4.05
C ARG A 35 8.66 0.32 -3.35
N LEU A 36 7.55 0.87 -3.84
CA LEU A 36 6.87 2.02 -3.22
C LEU A 36 6.43 1.69 -1.79
N ARG A 37 5.88 0.50 -1.57
CA ARG A 37 5.48 0.00 -0.25
C ARG A 37 6.68 -0.13 0.70
N ALA A 38 7.82 -0.62 0.21
CA ALA A 38 9.03 -0.72 1.02
C ALA A 38 9.54 0.66 1.45
N ARG A 39 9.53 1.65 0.55
CA ARG A 39 9.90 3.04 0.85
C ARG A 39 8.98 3.66 1.91
N TRP A 40 7.66 3.49 1.77
CA TRP A 40 6.70 3.94 2.78
C TRP A 40 6.93 3.25 4.13
N THR A 41 7.16 1.93 4.13
CA THR A 41 7.41 1.16 5.36
C THR A 41 8.66 1.63 6.09
N ALA A 42 9.74 1.92 5.35
CA ALA A 42 10.96 2.46 5.94
C ALA A 42 10.73 3.84 6.59
N ALA A 43 10.00 4.73 5.90
CA ALA A 43 9.62 6.04 6.44
C ALA A 43 8.71 5.91 7.68
N ALA A 44 7.74 4.99 7.66
CA ALA A 44 6.81 4.75 8.76
C ALA A 44 7.52 4.24 10.02
N ARG A 45 8.50 3.34 9.85
CA ARG A 45 9.36 2.86 10.96
C ARG A 45 10.17 3.99 11.59
N GLY A 46 10.74 4.89 10.77
CA GLY A 46 11.46 6.06 11.25
C GLY A 46 10.56 7.07 11.98
N ALA A 47 9.30 7.16 11.58
CA ALA A 47 8.31 8.07 12.17
C ALA A 47 7.58 7.53 13.41
N ARG A 48 7.90 6.31 13.90
CA ARG A 48 7.16 5.61 14.97
C ARG A 48 5.64 5.62 14.73
N VAL A 49 5.21 5.37 13.49
CA VAL A 49 3.80 5.19 13.19
C VAL A 49 3.34 3.90 13.89
N GLU A 50 2.57 4.05 14.97
CA GLU A 50 1.83 2.93 15.54
C GLU A 50 0.80 2.47 14.50
N ILE A 51 1.13 1.40 13.77
CA ILE A 51 0.15 0.69 12.95
C ILE A 51 -0.81 0.03 13.93
N ARG A 52 -1.94 0.70 14.24
CA ARG A 52 -3.03 0.05 14.95
C ARG A 52 -3.64 -1.00 14.04
N PRO A 53 -3.57 -2.30 14.36
CA PRO A 53 -4.37 -3.27 13.65
C PRO A 53 -5.85 -2.91 13.87
N VAL A 54 -6.60 -2.79 12.77
CA VAL A 54 -8.06 -2.71 12.85
C VAL A 54 -8.54 -4.11 13.21
N SER A 55 -8.88 -4.33 14.47
CA SER A 55 -9.59 -5.54 14.89
C SER A 55 -11.02 -5.49 14.34
N GLY A 56 -11.23 -6.15 13.22
CA GLY A 56 -12.54 -6.41 12.64
C GLY A 56 -12.48 -7.70 11.81
N PRO A 57 -13.58 -8.45 11.68
CA PRO A 57 -13.58 -9.63 10.84
C PRO A 57 -13.32 -9.20 9.40
N VAL A 58 -12.14 -9.52 8.87
CA VAL A 58 -11.90 -9.50 7.43
C VAL A 58 -12.68 -10.67 6.85
N SER A 59 -13.86 -10.41 6.28
CA SER A 59 -14.61 -11.36 5.48
C SER A 59 -13.84 -11.66 4.18
N GLY A 60 -12.77 -12.43 4.29
CA GLY A 60 -11.97 -12.94 3.16
C GLY A 60 -12.60 -14.15 2.46
N ALA A 61 -13.80 -14.56 2.85
CA ALA A 61 -14.47 -15.76 2.33
C ALA A 61 -15.19 -15.55 0.98
N ALA A 62 -15.29 -14.32 0.45
CA ALA A 62 -16.17 -14.03 -0.68
C ALA A 62 -15.49 -14.00 -2.07
N VAL A 63 -14.17 -14.20 -2.20
CA VAL A 63 -13.48 -14.04 -3.51
C VAL A 63 -13.08 -15.37 -4.17
N ILE A 64 -13.35 -16.53 -3.56
CA ILE A 64 -13.07 -17.84 -4.18
C ILE A 64 -14.38 -18.61 -4.40
N ALA A 65 -15.06 -18.33 -5.52
CA ALA A 65 -15.84 -19.29 -6.32
C ALA A 65 -16.76 -18.55 -7.30
N ALA A 66 -16.25 -18.24 -8.49
CA ALA A 66 -17.07 -18.20 -9.69
C ALA A 66 -16.20 -18.72 -10.83
N ALA A 67 -16.40 -20.01 -11.14
CA ALA A 67 -15.94 -20.67 -12.36
C ALA A 67 -17.17 -20.96 -13.22
#